data_AF-A0AAD0L0W7-F1
#
_entry.id   AF-A0AAD0L0W7-F1
#
_cell.length_a   1.000
_cell.length_b   1.000
_cell.length_c   1.000
_cell.angle_alpha   90.00
_cell.angle_beta   90.00
_cell.angle_gamma   90.00
#
_symmetry.space_group_name_H-M   'P 1'
#
loop_
_entity.id
_entity.type
_entity.pdbx_description
1 polymer ?
#
loop_
_entity_poly.entity_id
_entity_poly.type
_entity_poly.pdbx_seq_one_letter_code
_entity_poly.pdbx_strand_id
1 'polypeptide(L)' 'MLKKLVRQNWPYVLTSIGGTILSILKFSQGNWQLGMIWLAVTAYWLVKLYQKYQVLKNTQK' A
#
# COMPACT_ATOMS: atom_id res chain seq x y z
N MET A 1 9.27 -3.30 17.25
CA MET A 1 8.44 -2.21 16.68
C MET A 1 7.85 -2.58 15.33
N LEU A 2 8.67 -2.89 14.31
CA LEU A 2 8.24 -3.23 12.94
C LEU A 2 7.25 -4.41 12.86
N LYS A 3 7.51 -5.52 13.58
CA LYS A 3 6.59 -6.67 13.66
C LYS A 3 5.20 -6.31 14.22
N LYS A 4 5.11 -5.39 15.18
CA LYS A 4 3.83 -4.97 15.80
C LYS A 4 3.02 -4.09 14.83
N LEU A 5 3.73 -3.23 14.11
CA LEU A 5 3.20 -2.32 13.11
C LEU A 5 2.71 -3.05 11.85
N VAL A 6 3.48 -4.03 11.38
CA VAL A 6 3.07 -4.92 10.28
C VAL A 6 1.88 -5.80 10.69
N ARG A 7 1.82 -6.25 11.94
CA ARG A 7 0.68 -7.06 12.42
C ARG A 7 -0.60 -6.25 12.61
N GLN A 8 -0.51 -5.00 13.08
CA GLN A 8 -1.66 -4.09 13.21
C GLN A 8 -2.11 -3.48 11.87
N ASN A 9 -1.18 -3.23 10.95
CA ASN A 9 -1.47 -2.66 9.64
C ASN A 9 -1.34 -3.69 8.50
N TRP A 10 -1.41 -4.98 8.82
CA TRP A 10 -1.40 -6.08 7.85
C TRP A 10 -2.35 -5.86 6.66
N PRO A 11 -3.60 -5.38 6.85
CA PRO A 11 -4.51 -5.15 5.74
C PRO A 11 -3.95 -4.17 4.70
N TYR A 12 -3.26 -3.11 5.17
CA TYR A 12 -2.67 -2.08 4.33
C TYR A 12 -1.48 -2.61 3.53
N VAL A 13 -0.66 -3.45 4.17
CA VAL A 13 0.47 -4.14 3.52
C VAL A 13 -0.07 -5.09 2.45
N LEU A 14 -1.12 -5.85 2.77
CA LEU A 14 -1.76 -6.76 1.83
C LEU A 14 -2.37 -6.04 0.63
N THR A 15 -3.09 -4.95 0.86
CA THR A 15 -3.66 -4.14 -0.24
C THR A 15 -2.57 -3.49 -1.08
N SER A 16 -1.42 -3.13 -0.50
CA SER A 16 -0.31 -2.56 -1.27
C SER A 16 0.33 -3.61 -2.18
N ILE A 17 0.56 -4.83 -1.67
CA ILE A 17 1.10 -5.94 -2.46
C ILE A 17 0.09 -6.35 -3.54
N GLY A 18 -1.17 -6.56 -3.17
CA GLY A 18 -2.23 -6.94 -4.10
C GLY A 18 -2.47 -5.88 -5.18
N GLY A 19 -2.48 -4.60 -4.80
CA GLY A 19 -2.63 -3.48 -5.74
C GLY A 19 -1.46 -3.38 -6.73
N THR A 20 -0.23 -3.64 -6.27
CA THR A 20 0.95 -3.70 -7.15
C THR A 20 0.85 -4.84 -8.15
N ILE A 21 0.47 -6.03 -7.69
CA ILE A 21 0.29 -7.22 -8.55
C ILE A 21 -0.80 -6.97 -9.60
N LEU A 22 -1.94 -6.41 -9.18
CA LEU A 22 -3.04 -6.08 -10.10
C LEU A 22 -2.65 -4.99 -11.10
N SER A 23 -1.90 -3.99 -10.67
CA SER A 23 -1.37 -2.96 -11.55
C SER A 23 -0.49 -3.57 -12.65
N ILE A 24 0.48 -4.42 -12.27
CA ILE A 24 1.37 -5.12 -13.20
C ILE A 24 0.58 -6.03 -14.16
N LEU A 25 -0.38 -6.80 -13.63
CA LEU A 25 -1.26 -7.66 -14.44
C LEU A 25 -2.05 -6.86 -15.47
N LYS A 26 -2.59 -5.69 -15.09
CA LYS A 26 -3.39 -4.85 -15.99
C LYS A 26 -2.54 -4.18 -17.06
N PHE A 27 -1.32 -3.76 -16.72
CA PHE A 27 -0.36 -3.30 -17.72
C PHE A 27 0.05 -4.41 -18.69
N SER A 28 0.30 -5.63 -18.19
CA SER A 28 0.63 -6.79 -19.03
C SER A 28 -0.53 -7.19 -19.96
N GLN A 29 -1.78 -7.00 -19.54
CA GLN A 29 -2.98 -7.19 -20.35
C GLN A 29 -3.23 -6.07 -21.38
N GLY A 30 -2.33 -5.08 -21.48
CA GLY A 30 -2.48 -3.92 -22.36
C GLY A 30 -3.52 -2.91 -21.91
N ASN A 31 -4.11 -3.07 -20.72
CA ASN A 31 -5.09 -2.14 -20.16
C ASN A 31 -4.40 -1.10 -19.25
N TRP A 32 -3.80 -0.10 -19.90
CA TRP A 32 -3.03 0.96 -19.26
C TRP A 32 -3.87 1.83 -18.30
N GLN A 33 -5.15 2.06 -18.59
CA GLN A 33 -6.05 2.81 -17.70
C GLN A 33 -6.27 2.09 -16.37
N LEU A 34 -6.64 0.79 -16.40
CA LEU A 34 -6.81 0.01 -15.18
C LEU A 34 -5.49 -0.17 -14.43
N GLY A 35 -4.37 -0.32 -15.13
CA GLY A 35 -3.04 -0.36 -14.53
C GLY A 35 -2.72 0.89 -13.72
N MET A 36 -2.98 2.07 -14.29
CA MET A 36 -2.80 3.37 -13.63
C MET A 36 -3.75 3.59 -12.45
N ILE A 37 -5.02 3.15 -12.55
CA ILE A 37 -5.97 3.21 -11.44
C ILE A 37 -5.47 2.36 -10.26
N TRP A 38 -5.06 1.12 -10.52
CA TRP A 38 -4.52 0.25 -9.48
C TRP A 38 -3.22 0.79 -8.89
N LEU A 39 -2.39 1.45 -9.69
CA LEU A 39 -1.15 2.09 -9.23
C LEU A 39 -1.45 3.28 -8.31
N ALA A 40 -2.40 4.14 -8.68
CA ALA A 40 -2.83 5.27 -7.86
C ALA A 40 -3.48 4.83 -6.53
N VAL A 41 -4.34 3.80 -6.57
CA VAL A 41 -4.92 3.19 -5.36
C VAL A 41 -3.82 2.65 -4.45
N THR A 42 -2.85 1.93 -5.02
CA THR A 42 -1.71 1.39 -4.27
C THR A 42 -0.90 2.50 -3.61
N ALA A 43 -0.56 3.56 -4.35
CA ALA A 43 0.18 4.71 -3.84
C ALA A 43 -0.57 5.40 -2.68
N TYR A 44 -1.88 5.60 -2.81
CA TYR A 44 -2.71 6.19 -1.76
C TYR A 44 -2.65 5.39 -0.45
N TRP A 45 -2.83 4.06 -0.53
CA TRP A 45 -2.77 3.20 0.65
C TRP A 45 -1.38 3.16 1.28
N LEU A 46 -0.33 3.24 0.46
CA LEU A 46 1.07 3.23 0.89
C LEU A 46 1.44 4.52 1.63
N VAL A 47 0.99 5.68 1.14
CA VAL A 47 1.12 6.97 1.83
C VAL A 47 0.37 6.95 3.16
N LYS A 48 -0.85 6.42 3.19
CA LYS A 48 -1.66 6.33 4.41
C LYS A 48 -1.03 5.41 5.47
N LEU A 49 -0.43 4.30 5.03
CA LEU A 49 0.36 3.41 5.88
C LEU A 49 1.57 4.17 6.47
N TYR A 50 2.29 4.91 5.62
CA TYR A 50 3.46 5.68 6.05
C TYR A 50 3.11 6.76 7.06
N GLN A 51 2.02 7.51 6.85
CA GLN A 51 1.53 8.51 7.80
C GLN A 51 1.19 7.85 9.15
N LYS A 52 0.48 6.73 9.16
CA LYS A 52 0.19 5.98 10.40
C LYS A 52 1.45 5.51 11.10
N TYR A 53 2.46 5.06 10.35
CA TYR A 53 3.77 4.69 10.90
C TYR A 53 4.45 5.88 11.58
N GLN A 54 4.47 7.05 10.93
CA GLN A 54 5.08 8.27 11.47
C GLN A 54 4.35 8.76 12.74
N VAL A 55 3.02 8.71 12.78
CA VAL A 55 2.24 9.04 13.99
C VAL A 55 2.60 8.11 15.14
N LEU A 56 2.57 6.79 14.92
CA LEU A 56 2.95 5.81 15.95
C LEU A 56 4.39 6.00 16.45
N LYS A 57 5.32 6.35 15.55
CA LYS A 57 6.71 6.63 15.89
C LYS A 57 6.84 7.87 16.77
N ASN A 58 6.07 8.92 16.51
CA ASN A 58 6.11 10.17 17.27
C ASN A 58 5.38 10.09 18.62
N THR A 59 4.31 9.29 18.74
CA THR A 59 3.59 9.08 20.01
C THR A 59 4.36 8.20 21.01
N GLN A 60 5.39 7.46 20.56
CA GLN A 60 6.25 6.66 21.45
C GLN A 60 7.56 7.37 21.86
N LYS A 61 7.72 8.66 21.55
CA LYS A 61 8.78 9.53 22.11
C LYS A 61 8.24 10.27 23.33
#